data_AF-A0A504YDB8-F1
#
_entry.id   AF-A0A504YDB8-F1
#
_cell.length_a   1.000
_cell.length_b   1.000
_cell.length_c   1.000
_cell.angle_alpha   90.00
_cell.angle_beta   90.00
_cell.angle_gamma   90.00
#
_symmetry.space_group_name_H-M   'P 1'
#
loop_
_entity.id
_entity.type
_entity.pdbx_description
1 polymer ?
#
loop_
_entity_poly.entity_id
_entity_poly.type
_entity_poly.pdbx_seq_one_letter_code
_entity_poly.pdbx_strand_id
1 'polypeptide(L)'
;MEDTKSFLITYDKQDPVTNNFRCWVYKRIGFRNYLMSRGRGNQCSKMQSAESSLPEEGASLLLELTEDELQFDVCPMSWDDGRNPYANPAVLDVYARGSRPGLIGCFLSILLVTFSY
;
A
#
# COMPACT_ATOMS: atom_id res chain seq x y z
N MET A 1 -23.70 -13.21 1.48
CA MET A 1 -22.97 -12.64 2.63
C MET A 1 -21.52 -12.53 2.17
N GLU A 2 -21.12 -11.32 1.79
CA GLU A 2 -19.79 -11.01 1.28
C GLU A 2 -18.88 -10.80 2.49
N ASP A 3 -17.97 -11.74 2.73
CA ASP A 3 -16.98 -11.58 3.80
C ASP A 3 -16.00 -10.49 3.39
N THR A 4 -15.89 -9.42 4.18
CA THR A 4 -14.96 -8.29 3.97
C THR A 4 -13.51 -8.68 4.30
N LYS A 5 -13.05 -9.80 3.71
CA LYS A 5 -11.69 -10.32 3.88
C LYS A 5 -10.87 -9.94 2.65
N SER A 6 -9.66 -9.47 2.86
CA SER A 6 -8.71 -9.20 1.78
C SER A 6 -7.94 -10.47 1.44
N PHE A 7 -8.00 -10.85 0.17
CA PHE A 7 -7.35 -12.05 -0.35
C PHE A 7 -6.20 -11.68 -1.29
N LEU A 8 -5.13 -12.45 -1.22
CA LEU A 8 -3.99 -12.39 -2.14
C LEU A 8 -3.73 -13.81 -2.67
N ILE A 9 -3.60 -13.95 -3.98
CA ILE A 9 -3.25 -15.23 -4.61
C ILE A 9 -1.82 -15.12 -5.15
N THR A 10 -0.96 -16.05 -4.74
CA THR A 10 0.42 -16.12 -5.23
C THR A 10 0.62 -17.39 -6.05
N TYR A 11 1.52 -17.31 -7.03
CA TYR A 11 1.95 -18.47 -7.80
C TYR A 11 3.33 -18.93 -7.33
N ASP A 12 3.47 -20.21 -7.02
CA ASP A 12 4.71 -20.86 -6.63
C ASP A 12 4.94 -22.12 -7.49
N LYS A 13 5.96 -22.06 -8.35
CA LYS A 13 6.34 -23.18 -9.23
C LYS A 13 6.86 -24.40 -8.46
N GLN A 14 7.35 -24.21 -7.24
CA GLN A 14 7.90 -25.28 -6.41
C GLN A 14 6.79 -26.04 -5.66
N ASP A 15 5.53 -25.65 -5.80
CA ASP A 15 4.40 -26.24 -5.11
C ASP A 15 3.43 -27.01 -6.05
N PRO A 16 3.85 -28.18 -6.53
CA PRO A 16 3.04 -28.97 -7.44
C PRO A 16 1.76 -29.53 -6.79
N VAL A 17 1.70 -29.58 -5.46
CA VAL A 17 0.60 -30.20 -4.71
C VAL A 17 -0.68 -29.37 -4.80
N THR A 18 -0.55 -28.04 -4.88
CA THR A 18 -1.71 -27.11 -4.92
C THR A 18 -1.89 -26.46 -6.28
N ASN A 19 -1.52 -27.14 -7.37
CA ASN A 19 -1.54 -26.58 -8.73
C ASN A 19 -0.73 -25.27 -8.86
N ASN A 20 0.36 -25.14 -8.10
CA ASN A 20 1.23 -23.96 -8.06
C ASN A 20 0.56 -22.67 -7.56
N PHE A 21 -0.66 -22.69 -7.03
CA PHE A 21 -1.31 -21.51 -6.49
C PHE A 21 -1.48 -21.62 -4.98
N ARG A 22 -1.30 -20.49 -4.30
CA ARG A 22 -1.50 -20.35 -2.86
C ARG A 22 -2.40 -19.17 -2.56
N CYS A 23 -3.33 -19.39 -1.65
CA CYS A 23 -4.24 -18.35 -1.18
C CYS A 23 -3.73 -17.79 0.15
N TRP A 24 -3.84 -16.47 0.29
CA TRP A 24 -3.47 -15.72 1.47
C TRP A 24 -4.62 -14.82 1.91
N VAL A 25 -4.82 -14.74 3.22
CA VAL A 25 -5.69 -13.75 3.85
C VAL A 25 -4.81 -12.76 4.56
N TYR A 26 -4.94 -11.47 4.24
CA TYR A 26 -4.12 -10.44 4.86
C TYR A 26 -4.95 -9.32 5.49
N LYS A 27 -4.36 -8.65 6.47
CA LYS A 27 -4.95 -7.51 7.17
C LYS A 27 -3.86 -6.53 7.58
N ARG A 28 -4.08 -5.24 7.31
CA ARG A 28 -3.24 -4.17 7.86
C ARG A 28 -3.63 -3.94 9.33
N ILE A 29 -2.68 -4.10 10.24
CA ILE A 29 -2.92 -3.97 11.70
C ILE A 29 -2.42 -2.64 12.27
N GLY A 30 -1.56 -1.94 11.55
CA GLY A 30 -1.03 -0.64 11.95
C GLY A 30 -0.64 0.21 10.76
N PHE A 31 0.09 1.30 10.99
CA PHE A 31 0.53 2.18 9.89
C PHE A 31 1.51 1.51 8.92
N ARG A 32 2.36 0.63 9.45
CA ARG A 32 3.41 -0.05 8.68
C ARG A 32 3.30 -1.57 8.75
N ASN A 33 2.42 -2.10 9.60
CA ASN A 33 2.41 -3.51 9.96
C ASN A 33 1.24 -4.24 9.28
N TYR A 34 1.55 -5.42 8.73
CA TYR A 34 0.61 -6.30 8.06
C TYR A 34 0.72 -7.71 8.61
N LEU A 35 -0.43 -8.34 8.79
CA LEU A 35 -0.52 -9.77 9.06
C LEU A 35 -1.03 -10.48 7.82
N MET A 36 -0.40 -11.60 7.49
CA MET A 36 -0.79 -12.44 6.37
C MET A 36 -0.77 -13.91 6.75
N SER A 37 -1.88 -14.61 6.52
CA SER A 37 -2.03 -16.03 6.76
C SER A 37 -2.11 -16.79 5.45
N ARG A 38 -1.29 -17.84 5.28
CA ARG A 38 -1.31 -18.71 4.10
C ARG A 38 -2.25 -19.88 4.29
N GLY A 39 -3.18 -20.07 3.35
CA GLY A 39 -4.07 -21.22 3.32
C GLY A 39 -3.32 -22.54 3.08
N ARG A 40 -3.85 -23.64 3.61
CA ARG A 40 -3.28 -24.98 3.41
C ARG A 40 -3.33 -25.47 1.96
N GLY A 41 -4.25 -24.95 1.15
CA GLY A 41 -4.44 -25.33 -0.25
C GLY A 41 -4.28 -24.19 -1.23
N ASN A 42 -4.83 -24.39 -2.43
CA ASN A 42 -5.00 -23.37 -3.47
C ASN A 42 -6.18 -22.42 -3.21
N GLN A 43 -7.02 -22.73 -2.22
CA GLN A 43 -8.16 -21.93 -1.80
C GLN A 43 -8.04 -21.61 -0.32
N CYS A 44 -8.43 -20.41 0.08
CA CYS A 44 -8.49 -20.02 1.49
C CYS A 44 -9.70 -20.68 2.16
N SER A 45 -9.52 -21.14 3.40
CA SER A 45 -10.64 -21.66 4.18
C SER A 45 -11.59 -20.53 4.58
N LYS A 46 -12.89 -20.83 4.66
CA LYS A 46 -13.89 -19.85 5.15
C LYS A 46 -13.62 -19.41 6.58
N MET A 47 -13.09 -20.31 7.41
CA MET A 47 -12.78 -20.04 8.82
C MET A 47 -11.44 -19.32 9.01
N GLN A 48 -10.57 -19.31 7.99
CA GLN A 48 -9.26 -18.69 8.05
C GLN A 48 -9.39 -17.17 8.20
N SER A 49 -8.52 -16.59 9.03
CA SER A 49 -8.34 -15.15 9.22
C SER A 49 -6.88 -14.75 8.95
N ALA A 50 -6.59 -13.45 8.88
CA ALA A 50 -5.22 -12.96 8.72
C ALA A 50 -4.29 -13.31 9.90
N GLU A 51 -4.85 -13.62 11.08
CA GLU A 51 -4.10 -14.01 12.29
C GLU A 51 -3.95 -15.52 12.41
N SER A 52 -4.63 -16.29 11.55
CA SER A 52 -4.62 -17.74 11.64
C SER A 52 -3.25 -18.31 11.29
N SER A 53 -2.75 -19.22 12.12
CA SER A 53 -1.44 -19.86 11.95
C SER A 53 -1.50 -21.38 11.95
N LEU A 54 -2.62 -21.93 12.42
CA LEU A 54 -2.76 -23.36 12.68
C LEU A 54 -3.53 -24.10 11.57
N PRO A 55 -3.20 -25.38 11.31
CA PRO A 55 -3.91 -26.23 10.35
C PRO A 55 -5.41 -26.38 10.65
N GLU A 56 -5.80 -26.40 11.92
CA GLU A 56 -7.18 -26.52 12.38
C GLU A 56 -8.03 -25.30 11.95
N GLU A 57 -7.39 -24.15 11.78
CA GLU A 57 -7.98 -22.90 11.31
C GLU A 57 -7.96 -22.77 9.77
N GLY A 58 -7.40 -23.77 9.08
CA GLY A 58 -7.20 -23.78 7.62
C GLY A 58 -5.97 -23.00 7.16
N ALA A 59 -5.11 -22.58 8.08
CA ALA A 59 -3.85 -21.91 7.79
C ALA A 59 -2.66 -22.90 7.82
N SER A 60 -1.55 -22.51 7.22
CA SER A 60 -0.29 -23.27 7.21
C SER A 60 0.91 -22.45 7.65
N LEU A 61 0.79 -21.12 7.60
CA LEU A 61 1.85 -20.18 7.88
C LEU A 61 1.22 -18.84 8.22
N LEU A 62 1.79 -18.14 9.19
CA LEU A 62 1.52 -16.75 9.51
C LEU A 62 2.78 -15.93 9.25
N LEU A 63 2.64 -14.81 8.56
CA LEU A 63 3.68 -13.82 8.34
C LEU A 63 3.25 -12.49 8.95
N GLU A 64 4.18 -11.86 9.65
CA GLU A 64 4.09 -10.48 10.09
C GLU A 64 5.11 -9.67 9.30
N LEU A 65 4.63 -8.65 8.59
CA LEU A 65 5.43 -7.79 7.74
C LEU A 65 5.41 -6.36 8.27
N THR A 66 6.55 -5.67 8.13
CA THR A 66 6.68 -4.25 8.41
C THR A 66 7.19 -3.54 7.15
N GLU A 67 6.47 -2.52 6.70
CA GLU A 67 6.86 -1.67 5.56
C GLU A 67 7.99 -0.72 5.95
N ASP A 68 9.08 -0.72 5.19
CA ASP A 68 10.23 0.17 5.42
C ASP A 68 10.19 1.47 4.61
N GLU A 69 9.48 1.50 3.47
CA GLU A 69 9.39 2.68 2.60
C GLU A 69 8.96 3.93 3.39
N LEU A 70 7.92 3.83 4.22
CA LEU A 70 7.42 4.93 5.05
C LEU A 70 8.39 5.42 6.14
N GLN A 71 9.43 4.65 6.48
CA GLN A 71 10.41 5.08 7.49
C GLN A 71 11.41 6.09 6.93
N PHE A 72 11.72 5.99 5.65
CA PHE A 72 12.74 6.81 4.98
C PHE A 72 12.14 7.77 3.97
N ASP A 73 10.85 7.67 3.67
CA ASP A 73 10.18 8.59 2.79
C ASP A 73 10.10 9.98 3.43
N VAL A 74 10.65 10.97 2.72
CA VAL A 74 10.62 12.39 3.10
C VAL A 74 9.39 13.08 2.48
N CYS A 75 8.55 12.34 1.75
CA CYS A 75 7.33 12.88 1.16
C CYS A 75 6.28 13.15 2.25
N PRO A 76 5.61 14.32 2.23
CA PRO A 76 4.43 14.55 3.04
C PRO A 76 3.33 13.58 2.60
N MET A 77 2.71 12.86 3.54
CA MET A 77 1.57 12.01 3.21
C MET A 77 0.38 12.88 2.78
N SER A 78 0.03 12.85 1.50
CA SER A 78 -1.21 13.43 0.99
C SER A 78 -2.31 12.36 1.04
N TRP A 79 -3.43 12.66 1.70
CA TRP A 79 -4.57 11.76 1.82
C TRP A 79 -5.74 12.32 1.01
N ASP A 80 -6.11 11.62 -0.07
CA ASP A 80 -7.35 11.88 -0.81
C ASP A 80 -8.41 10.85 -0.35
N ASP A 81 -9.49 11.34 0.25
CA ASP A 81 -10.59 10.49 0.69
C ASP A 81 -11.53 10.08 -0.45
N GLY A 82 -11.30 10.60 -1.67
CA GLY A 82 -12.01 10.24 -2.89
C GLY A 82 -13.50 10.59 -2.87
N ARG A 83 -13.97 11.36 -1.88
CA ARG A 83 -15.42 11.64 -1.71
C ARG A 83 -15.99 12.55 -2.79
N ASN A 84 -15.13 13.35 -3.44
CA ASN A 84 -15.54 14.15 -4.58
C ASN A 84 -14.47 14.11 -5.69
N PRO A 85 -14.64 13.24 -6.70
CA PRO A 85 -13.68 13.12 -7.80
C PRO A 85 -13.59 14.36 -8.70
N TYR A 86 -14.50 15.34 -8.54
CA TYR A 86 -14.51 16.59 -9.29
C TYR A 86 -14.04 17.80 -8.45
N ALA A 87 -13.77 17.62 -7.15
CA ALA A 87 -13.29 18.70 -6.28
C ALA A 87 -11.81 19.02 -6.51
N ASN A 88 -11.01 18.04 -6.93
CA ASN A 88 -9.57 18.17 -7.11
C ASN A 88 -9.22 18.18 -8.61
N PRO A 89 -9.25 19.34 -9.29
CA PRO A 89 -8.68 19.45 -10.62
C PRO A 89 -7.16 19.28 -10.52
N ALA A 90 -6.66 18.06 -10.77
CA ALA A 90 -5.26 17.71 -10.99
C ALA A 90 -4.25 18.63 -10.26
N VAL A 91 -4.31 18.68 -8.93
CA VAL A 91 -3.37 19.47 -8.14
C VAL A 91 -2.06 18.70 -8.08
N LEU A 92 -1.02 19.22 -8.73
CA LEU A 92 0.34 18.71 -8.60
C LEU A 92 0.99 19.36 -7.38
N ASP A 93 1.03 18.65 -6.26
CA ASP A 93 1.73 19.09 -5.06
C ASP A 93 3.25 18.96 -5.25
N VAL A 94 3.91 20.07 -5.60
CA VAL A 94 5.38 20.12 -5.73
C VAL A 94 5.98 20.48 -4.38
N TYR A 95 6.48 19.47 -3.66
CA TYR A 95 7.18 19.67 -2.39
C TYR A 95 8.66 20.01 -2.63
N ALA A 96 9.04 21.27 -2.39
CA ALA A 96 10.44 21.69 -2.40
C ALA A 96 11.04 21.64 -0.99
N ARG A 97 12.32 21.21 -0.87
CA ARG A 97 13.07 21.27 0.38
C ARG A 97 13.18 22.73 0.83
N GLY A 98 12.57 23.08 1.95
CA GLY A 98 12.62 24.43 2.51
C GLY A 98 14.04 24.82 2.95
N SER A 99 14.80 25.45 2.06
CA SER A 99 16.00 26.20 2.43
C SER A 99 15.55 27.54 3.03
N ARG A 100 15.89 27.78 4.31
CA ARG A 100 15.74 29.10 4.94
C ARG A 100 16.40 30.15 4.04
N PRO A 101 15.69 31.17 3.55
CA PRO A 101 16.35 32.24 2.82
C PRO A 101 17.21 33.01 3.82
N GLY A 102 18.53 32.85 3.71
CA GLY A 102 19.45 33.88 4.17
C GLY A 102 19.12 35.16 3.41
N LEU A 103 18.88 36.24 4.14
CA LEU A 103 18.64 37.60 3.64
C LEU A 103 19.77 38.06 2.70
N ILE A 104 19.74 37.70 1.42
CA ILE A 104 20.57 38.34 0.40
C ILE A 104 19.75 38.51 -0.88
N GLY A 105 19.26 39.73 -1.09
CA GLY A 105 19.03 40.35 -2.40
C GLY A 105 17.95 39.74 -3.30
N CYS A 106 16.75 40.32 -3.28
CA CYS A 106 15.77 40.20 -4.36
C CYS A 106 16.38 40.51 -5.74
N PHE A 107 16.34 39.55 -6.66
CA PHE A 107 16.19 39.83 -8.08
C PHE A 107 15.05 38.96 -8.62
N LEU A 108 13.89 39.59 -8.83
CA LEU A 108 12.78 39.02 -9.58
C LEU A 108 13.16 38.96 -11.06
N SER A 109 13.42 37.77 -11.59
CA SER A 109 13.32 37.50 -13.03
C SER A 109 12.03 36.73 -13.28
N ILE A 110 10.97 37.47 -13.64
CA ILE A 110 9.70 36.92 -14.12
C ILE A 110 9.95 36.38 -15.53
N LEU A 111 9.90 35.07 -15.70
CA LEU A 111 9.92 34.40 -17.00
C LEU A 111 8.47 34.22 -17.46
N LEU A 112 7.99 35.16 -18.27
CA LEU A 112 6.72 35.06 -18.98
C LEU A 112 6.87 34.03 -20.12
N VAL A 113 6.28 32.85 -19.96
CA VAL A 113 6.06 31.93 -21.09
C VAL A 113 4.72 32.29 -21.70
N THR A 114 4.76 33.03 -22.81
CA THR A 114 3.59 33.26 -23.65
C THR A 114 3.33 32.02 -24.51
N PHE A 115 2.23 31.30 -24.26
CA PHE A 115 1.67 30.39 -25.25
C PHE A 115 0.90 31.22 -26.27
N SER A 116 1.41 31.26 -27.51
CA SER A 116 0.65 31.76 -28.66
C SER A 116 -0.41 30.73 -29.07
N TYR A 117 -1.58 31.26 -29.42
CA TYR A 117 -2.82 30.58 -29.79
C TYR A 117 -2.66 29.62 -30.97
#